data_AF-A0A318E251-F1
#
_entry.id   AF-A0A318E251-F1
#
_cell.length_a   1.000
_cell.length_b   1.000
_cell.length_c   1.000
_cell.angle_alpha   90.00
_cell.angle_beta   90.00
_cell.angle_gamma   90.00
#
_symmetry.space_group_name_H-M   'P 1'
#
loop_
_entity.id
_entity.type
_entity.pdbx_description
1 polymer ?
#
loop_
_entity_poly.entity_id
_entity_poly.type
_entity_poly.pdbx_seq_one_letter_code
_entity_poly.pdbx_strand_id
1 'polypeptide(L)'
;MAPAVPVAARPAHQAGRCVAALVLCFALLAFTTVAASHSHRTSPAAATKAQEPPAAQVPQDSAAAQRIVVHQNVGDAAEVRVSVGIPFPPSMLRDAHQVRILDATGNEVPAHVDATLLWYARDRSIRAVRAQFQAQLVKGEGTYYFALGKPRTRDMPGWPYAQELVPDAHGVRVAAALATLEPTWLCASLIAGPQVPAAKGEAYANYVATQFEWARKLPADDHTAWLFDRPSTLFKAYVRTGRFDYLQAADESYHFYMKYIKRDGMPFSPFCGGGWTYGKEPCDVKYVYVEPILLALALTGDDSEHDAELVDKMAILWRHNGWSGEAGPYTEPGQRFTERLAGLGLLATINAYELTGSTRYLEWARERVGWLYDHQRNNPDKLGNDGSWRSSWNLHEDDSWNPERDVRGNSPWMSENIIDGLWHTWLVTGDKRIPEMITAFGRYMERYGWIDVSTIVQGHDWRNPCSGSNGQIAWYWSSSQASHKKLADIEDSDGWYSDAHNVELVMPMAAAYYFERDPAQSAAYRKRIDALSTSYNTECAQISETLRRFNWNNRGAGVAMWFLQQPPGSGATSPLAQTAH
;
A
#
# COMPACT_ATOMS: atom_id res chain seq x y z
N MET A 1 -59.94 -6.82 24.34
CA MET A 1 -59.85 -8.20 24.82
C MET A 1 -59.10 -9.02 23.78
N ALA A 2 -57.99 -9.65 24.20
CA ALA A 2 -57.15 -10.67 23.55
C ALA A 2 -56.40 -10.31 22.23
N PRO A 3 -55.22 -10.92 21.97
CA PRO A 3 -54.03 -10.89 22.82
C PRO A 3 -52.72 -10.60 22.04
N ALA A 4 -51.67 -10.25 22.79
CA ALA A 4 -50.30 -10.07 22.33
C ALA A 4 -49.57 -11.41 22.14
N VAL A 5 -48.67 -11.47 21.16
CA VAL A 5 -47.74 -12.58 20.89
C VAL A 5 -46.31 -12.11 21.21
N PRO A 6 -45.50 -12.88 21.97
CA PRO A 6 -44.18 -12.45 22.42
C PRO A 6 -43.05 -12.81 21.43
N VAL A 7 -42.03 -11.94 21.40
CA VAL A 7 -40.76 -12.10 20.70
C VAL A 7 -39.86 -13.05 21.51
N ALA A 8 -39.36 -14.11 20.87
CA ALA A 8 -38.43 -15.06 21.45
C ALA A 8 -37.00 -14.50 21.45
N ALA A 9 -36.38 -14.49 22.64
CA ALA A 9 -34.98 -14.18 22.86
C ALA A 9 -34.07 -15.34 22.41
N ARG A 10 -32.94 -15.02 21.77
CA ARG A 10 -31.86 -15.97 21.47
C ARG A 10 -30.95 -16.15 22.71
N PRO A 11 -30.42 -17.36 22.95
CA PRO A 11 -29.59 -17.64 24.13
C PRO A 11 -28.14 -17.19 23.94
N ALA A 12 -27.55 -16.74 25.03
CA ALA A 12 -26.13 -16.43 25.17
C ALA A 12 -25.31 -17.73 25.19
N HIS A 13 -24.30 -17.81 24.33
CA HIS A 13 -23.27 -18.85 24.41
C HIS A 13 -22.16 -18.41 25.35
N GLN A 14 -22.15 -18.97 26.56
CA GLN A 14 -20.96 -19.04 27.40
C GLN A 14 -20.13 -20.25 26.97
N ALA A 15 -18.87 -20.02 26.57
CA ALA A 15 -17.87 -21.06 26.40
C ALA A 15 -16.71 -20.77 27.35
N GLY A 16 -16.70 -21.48 28.48
CA GLY A 16 -15.54 -21.58 29.35
C GLY A 16 -14.46 -22.42 28.67
N ARG A 17 -13.20 -21.97 28.74
CA ARG A 17 -12.03 -22.79 28.41
C ARG A 17 -11.17 -22.96 29.65
N CYS A 18 -11.08 -24.23 30.05
CA CYS A 18 -10.21 -24.73 31.09
C CYS A 18 -8.73 -24.55 30.70
N VAL A 19 -7.96 -24.07 31.67
CA VAL A 19 -6.50 -24.07 31.71
C VAL A 19 -6.02 -25.50 31.96
N ALA A 20 -5.09 -25.99 31.13
CA ALA A 20 -4.28 -27.16 31.46
C ALA A 20 -2.80 -26.80 31.24
N ALA A 21 -2.11 -26.57 32.35
CA ALA A 21 -0.67 -26.43 32.43
C ALA A 21 -0.02 -27.82 32.31
N LEU A 22 1.10 -27.92 31.59
CA LEU A 22 1.96 -29.09 31.63
C LEU A 22 3.42 -28.64 31.75
N VAL A 23 3.93 -28.83 32.96
CA VAL A 23 5.32 -28.69 33.38
C VAL A 23 6.05 -29.97 33.00
N LEU A 24 7.24 -29.88 32.41
CA LEU A 24 8.21 -30.98 32.47
C LEU A 24 9.64 -30.44 32.53
N CYS A 25 10.35 -30.84 33.57
CA CYS A 25 11.72 -30.50 33.89
C CYS A 25 12.58 -31.78 33.97
N PHE A 26 13.76 -31.69 33.35
CA PHE A 26 15.05 -32.36 33.62
C PHE A 26 15.20 -33.89 33.56
N ALA A 27 16.18 -34.34 32.76
CA ALA A 27 17.37 -35.05 33.25
C ALA A 27 18.52 -35.04 32.21
N LEU A 28 19.75 -35.06 32.74
CA LEU A 28 21.06 -34.84 32.10
C LEU A 28 21.89 -36.15 32.12
N LEU A 29 22.97 -36.19 31.29
CA LEU A 29 24.15 -37.08 31.30
C LEU A 29 23.99 -38.46 30.60
N ALA A 30 24.94 -39.06 29.85
CA ALA A 30 26.35 -38.76 29.58
C ALA A 30 26.94 -39.65 28.42
N PHE A 31 28.02 -39.13 27.80
CA PHE A 31 29.24 -39.81 27.28
C PHE A 31 29.30 -40.79 26.06
N THR A 32 30.27 -40.45 25.18
CA THR A 32 31.12 -41.25 24.25
C THR A 32 30.45 -41.80 22.98
N THR A 33 31.03 -41.78 21.77
CA THR A 33 32.41 -41.95 21.31
C THR A 33 32.73 -41.18 20.02
N VAL A 34 34.01 -40.85 19.85
CA VAL A 34 34.63 -40.30 18.63
C VAL A 34 34.92 -41.44 17.66
N ALA A 35 34.51 -41.29 16.39
CA ALA A 35 35.06 -42.06 15.28
C ALA A 35 35.35 -41.12 14.10
N ALA A 36 36.64 -40.96 13.81
CA ALA A 36 37.15 -40.19 12.69
C ALA A 36 37.06 -41.03 11.41
N SER A 37 36.33 -40.54 10.41
CA SER A 37 36.37 -41.04 9.05
C SER A 37 36.99 -39.99 8.13
N HIS A 38 38.21 -40.27 7.68
CA HIS A 38 38.90 -39.52 6.64
C HIS A 38 38.17 -39.69 5.31
N SER A 39 37.62 -38.61 4.76
CA SER A 39 37.22 -38.55 3.36
C SER A 39 38.23 -37.72 2.58
N HIS A 40 38.83 -38.38 1.59
CA HIS A 40 39.75 -37.81 0.62
C HIS A 40 39.11 -36.63 -0.13
N ARG A 41 39.77 -35.47 -0.08
CA ARG A 41 39.53 -34.35 -1.00
C ARG A 41 40.01 -34.75 -2.40
N THR A 42 39.07 -34.99 -3.30
CA THR A 42 39.30 -34.89 -4.75
C THR A 42 38.92 -33.49 -5.20
N SER A 43 39.90 -32.74 -5.72
CA SER A 43 39.67 -31.43 -6.34
C SER A 43 38.79 -31.60 -7.59
N PRO A 44 37.68 -30.85 -7.73
CA PRO A 44 36.97 -30.78 -9.00
C PRO A 44 37.79 -29.95 -9.99
N ALA A 45 37.91 -30.47 -11.20
CA ALA A 45 38.46 -29.77 -12.35
C ALA A 45 37.72 -28.44 -12.58
N ALA A 46 38.46 -27.41 -12.96
CA ALA A 46 37.94 -26.09 -13.28
C ALA A 46 36.86 -26.19 -14.37
N ALA A 47 35.61 -25.92 -13.99
CA ALA A 47 34.55 -25.67 -14.94
C ALA A 47 34.87 -24.40 -15.72
N THR A 48 35.08 -24.53 -17.02
CA THR A 48 35.19 -23.43 -17.96
C THR A 48 33.94 -22.58 -17.82
N LYS A 49 34.07 -21.34 -17.31
CA LYS A 49 32.98 -20.36 -17.29
C LYS A 49 32.43 -20.24 -18.71
N ALA A 50 31.20 -20.69 -18.91
CA ALA A 50 30.45 -20.38 -20.11
C ALA A 50 30.44 -18.85 -20.25
N GLN A 51 30.92 -18.38 -21.38
CA GLN A 51 31.00 -16.96 -21.70
C GLN A 51 29.56 -16.43 -21.75
N GLU A 52 29.25 -15.51 -20.84
CA GLU A 52 27.97 -14.81 -20.78
C GLU A 52 27.69 -14.21 -22.17
N PRO A 53 26.48 -14.38 -22.74
CA PRO A 53 26.14 -13.76 -24.01
C PRO A 53 26.40 -12.26 -23.92
N PRO A 54 26.92 -11.61 -24.98
CA PRO A 54 27.12 -10.17 -24.98
C PRO A 54 25.78 -9.49 -24.64
N ALA A 55 25.81 -8.61 -23.63
CA ALA A 55 24.65 -7.82 -23.26
C ALA A 55 24.10 -7.11 -24.51
N ALA A 56 22.81 -7.25 -24.76
CA ALA A 56 22.15 -6.57 -25.87
C ALA A 56 22.44 -5.06 -25.78
N GLN A 57 22.98 -4.49 -26.85
CA GLN A 57 23.25 -3.06 -26.90
C GLN A 57 21.92 -2.30 -26.93
N VAL A 58 21.82 -1.24 -26.13
CA VAL A 58 20.66 -0.35 -26.14
C VAL A 58 20.57 0.32 -27.53
N PRO A 59 19.39 0.34 -28.18
CA PRO A 59 19.21 1.04 -29.45
C PRO A 59 19.63 2.51 -29.38
N GLN A 60 20.23 3.03 -30.45
CA GLN A 60 20.77 4.41 -30.50
C GLN A 60 19.71 5.50 -30.19
N ASP A 61 18.45 5.23 -30.51
CA ASP A 61 17.30 6.12 -30.30
C ASP A 61 16.63 5.93 -28.91
N SER A 62 17.21 5.13 -28.01
CA SER A 62 16.64 4.80 -26.70
C SER A 62 17.70 4.86 -25.59
N ALA A 63 17.24 4.82 -24.34
CA ALA A 63 18.07 4.73 -23.15
C ALA A 63 17.82 3.41 -22.41
N ALA A 64 18.79 2.97 -21.61
CA ALA A 64 18.64 1.76 -20.79
C ALA A 64 17.39 1.78 -19.90
N ALA A 65 17.04 2.97 -19.37
CA ALA A 65 15.84 3.19 -18.56
C ALA A 65 14.52 2.98 -19.33
N GLN A 66 14.55 2.93 -20.66
CA GLN A 66 13.38 2.76 -21.52
C GLN A 66 13.19 1.31 -22.00
N ARG A 67 13.90 0.37 -21.38
CA ARG A 67 13.78 -1.05 -21.67
C ARG A 67 12.43 -1.60 -21.22
N ILE A 68 11.88 -2.46 -22.07
CA ILE A 68 10.69 -3.27 -21.83
C ILE A 68 11.13 -4.73 -21.91
N VAL A 69 10.87 -5.51 -20.86
CA VAL A 69 11.06 -6.96 -20.92
C VAL A 69 9.69 -7.61 -20.86
N VAL A 70 9.30 -8.26 -21.94
CA VAL A 70 8.05 -9.03 -22.02
C VAL A 70 8.34 -10.43 -21.51
N HIS A 71 7.56 -10.88 -20.52
CA HIS A 71 7.65 -12.18 -19.88
C HIS A 71 6.41 -13.00 -20.23
N GLN A 72 6.59 -14.26 -20.55
CA GLN A 72 5.53 -15.24 -20.52
C GLN A 72 4.99 -15.32 -19.09
N ASN A 73 3.69 -15.09 -18.91
CA ASN A 73 3.03 -15.22 -17.61
C ASN A 73 2.32 -16.56 -17.49
N VAL A 74 1.46 -16.89 -18.48
CA VAL A 74 0.72 -18.16 -18.55
C VAL A 74 0.77 -18.70 -19.97
N GLY A 75 1.03 -20.00 -20.13
CA GLY A 75 1.19 -20.66 -21.44
C GLY A 75 2.64 -20.72 -21.92
N ASP A 76 2.84 -21.10 -23.19
CA ASP A 76 4.16 -21.38 -23.79
C ASP A 76 4.31 -20.87 -25.23
N ALA A 77 3.46 -19.93 -25.65
CA ALA A 77 3.49 -19.39 -27.01
C ALA A 77 4.76 -18.56 -27.28
N ALA A 78 5.42 -18.84 -28.42
CA ALA A 78 6.61 -18.08 -28.83
C ALA A 78 6.27 -16.67 -29.36
N GLU A 79 5.03 -16.44 -29.77
CA GLU A 79 4.50 -15.13 -30.17
C GLU A 79 3.26 -14.83 -29.35
N VAL A 80 3.24 -13.68 -28.69
CA VAL A 80 2.16 -13.26 -27.79
C VAL A 80 1.72 -11.83 -28.08
N ARG A 81 0.44 -11.57 -27.91
CA ARG A 81 -0.07 -10.21 -27.76
C ARG A 81 0.33 -9.70 -26.40
N VAL A 82 0.80 -8.45 -26.35
CA VAL A 82 1.13 -7.80 -25.10
C VAL A 82 0.66 -6.36 -25.11
N SER A 83 0.02 -5.96 -24.01
CA SER A 83 -0.12 -4.57 -23.60
C SER A 83 0.87 -4.23 -22.50
N VAL A 84 1.43 -3.03 -22.56
CA VAL A 84 2.25 -2.45 -21.49
C VAL A 84 1.76 -1.06 -21.15
N GLY A 85 1.60 -0.78 -19.86
CA GLY A 85 1.40 0.56 -19.35
C GLY A 85 2.75 1.24 -19.19
N ILE A 86 2.95 2.38 -19.87
CA ILE A 86 4.18 3.17 -19.76
C ILE A 86 3.83 4.50 -19.10
N PRO A 87 4.17 4.69 -17.81
CA PRO A 87 3.90 5.94 -17.12
C PRO A 87 4.98 6.99 -17.43
N PHE A 88 4.61 8.26 -17.40
CA PHE A 88 5.48 9.40 -17.70
C PHE A 88 5.40 10.46 -16.60
N PRO A 89 6.54 11.09 -16.24
CA PRO A 89 6.52 12.24 -15.36
C PRO A 89 5.76 13.41 -15.99
N PRO A 90 5.32 14.39 -15.17
CA PRO A 90 4.65 15.60 -15.65
C PRO A 90 5.45 16.30 -16.75
N SER A 91 4.73 16.88 -17.71
CA SER A 91 5.28 17.65 -18.85
C SER A 91 6.12 16.88 -19.86
N MET A 92 6.45 15.59 -19.63
CA MET A 92 7.34 14.85 -20.52
C MET A 92 6.68 14.45 -21.84
N LEU A 93 5.41 14.05 -21.82
CA LEU A 93 4.70 13.58 -23.01
C LEU A 93 3.36 14.29 -23.15
N ARG A 94 3.08 14.86 -24.33
CA ARG A 94 1.79 15.50 -24.64
C ARG A 94 1.01 14.82 -25.76
N ASP A 95 1.69 13.95 -26.52
CA ASP A 95 1.13 13.29 -27.69
C ASP A 95 1.62 11.83 -27.73
N ALA A 96 0.69 10.88 -27.70
CA ALA A 96 1.00 9.44 -27.70
C ALA A 96 1.63 8.99 -29.03
N HIS A 97 1.47 9.73 -30.12
CA HIS A 97 2.17 9.45 -31.38
C HIS A 97 3.69 9.63 -31.28
N GLN A 98 4.20 10.31 -30.26
CA GLN A 98 5.64 10.44 -30.01
C GLN A 98 6.26 9.20 -29.37
N VAL A 99 5.46 8.18 -29.03
CA VAL A 99 5.92 6.93 -28.44
C VAL A 99 6.02 5.86 -29.53
N ARG A 100 7.25 5.38 -29.73
CA ARG A 100 7.58 4.26 -30.62
C ARG A 100 7.99 3.06 -29.80
N ILE A 101 7.67 1.86 -30.27
CA ILE A 101 8.19 0.62 -29.72
C ILE A 101 9.27 0.10 -30.67
N LEU A 102 10.42 -0.24 -30.12
CA LEU A 102 11.58 -0.76 -30.84
C LEU A 102 11.88 -2.19 -30.38
N ASP A 103 12.33 -3.04 -31.29
CA ASP A 103 12.91 -4.34 -30.94
C ASP A 103 14.33 -4.17 -30.35
N ALA A 104 14.93 -5.28 -29.90
CA ALA A 104 16.29 -5.28 -29.35
C ALA A 104 17.39 -4.81 -30.33
N THR A 105 17.12 -4.78 -31.63
CA THR A 105 18.04 -4.28 -32.67
C THR A 105 17.80 -2.81 -33.04
N GLY A 106 16.77 -2.19 -32.46
CA GLY A 106 16.42 -0.79 -32.68
C GLY A 106 15.46 -0.55 -33.84
N ASN A 107 14.90 -1.60 -34.45
CA ASN A 107 13.88 -1.43 -35.48
C ASN A 107 12.53 -1.15 -34.84
N GLU A 108 11.78 -0.21 -35.41
CA GLU A 108 10.41 0.06 -34.98
C GLU A 108 9.52 -1.16 -35.27
N VAL A 109 8.79 -1.62 -34.25
CA VAL A 109 7.78 -2.67 -34.38
C VAL A 109 6.41 -2.03 -34.58
N PRO A 110 5.51 -2.64 -35.38
CA PRO A 110 4.12 -2.18 -35.45
C PRO A 110 3.50 -2.18 -34.06
N ALA A 111 2.94 -1.04 -33.65
CA ALA A 111 2.34 -0.88 -32.34
C ALA A 111 1.12 0.04 -32.39
N HIS A 112 0.17 -0.22 -31.50
CA HIS A 112 -0.93 0.69 -31.19
C HIS A 112 -0.62 1.37 -29.85
N VAL A 113 -0.64 2.71 -29.79
CA VAL A 113 -0.35 3.43 -28.54
C VAL A 113 -1.35 4.54 -28.32
N ASP A 114 -2.06 4.45 -27.20
CA ASP A 114 -3.09 5.40 -26.78
C ASP A 114 -2.77 5.95 -25.39
N ALA A 115 -3.11 7.23 -25.16
CA ALA A 115 -3.04 7.82 -23.83
C ALA A 115 -4.15 7.24 -22.94
N THR A 116 -3.78 6.78 -21.74
CA THR A 116 -4.73 6.19 -20.78
C THR A 116 -4.97 7.07 -19.56
N LEU A 117 -3.96 7.84 -19.14
CA LEU A 117 -4.03 8.73 -17.99
C LEU A 117 -3.41 10.09 -18.30
N LEU A 118 -3.91 11.14 -17.64
CA LEU A 118 -3.38 12.50 -17.72
C LEU A 118 -2.98 13.03 -16.34
N TRP A 119 -2.05 13.99 -16.31
CA TRP A 119 -1.74 14.77 -15.12
C TRP A 119 -2.80 15.86 -14.90
N TYR A 120 -4.00 15.46 -14.49
CA TYR A 120 -5.18 16.34 -14.38
C TYR A 120 -4.98 17.56 -13.46
N ALA A 121 -4.27 17.41 -12.34
CA ALA A 121 -4.00 18.51 -11.40
C ALA A 121 -2.76 19.34 -11.73
N ARG A 122 -2.07 19.00 -12.82
CA ARG A 122 -0.89 19.73 -13.30
C ARG A 122 -1.17 20.23 -14.71
N ASP A 123 -0.28 19.95 -15.64
CA ASP A 123 -0.26 20.52 -16.98
C ASP A 123 -1.03 19.70 -18.02
N ARG A 124 -1.82 18.72 -17.56
CA ARG A 124 -2.58 17.77 -18.38
C ARG A 124 -1.72 17.03 -19.41
N SER A 125 -0.41 16.93 -19.21
CA SER A 125 0.42 16.05 -20.01
C SER A 125 -0.03 14.60 -19.81
N ILE A 126 0.31 13.74 -20.75
CA ILE A 126 0.06 12.31 -20.65
C ILE A 126 0.84 11.77 -19.44
N ARG A 127 0.13 11.11 -18.54
CA ARG A 127 0.66 10.44 -17.36
C ARG A 127 0.94 8.97 -17.62
N ALA A 128 0.17 8.33 -18.47
CA ALA A 128 0.47 6.98 -18.95
C ALA A 128 -0.10 6.76 -20.34
N VAL A 129 0.56 5.88 -21.10
CA VAL A 129 0.02 5.30 -22.33
C VAL A 129 -0.12 3.80 -22.17
N ARG A 130 -1.03 3.20 -22.92
CA ARG A 130 -1.00 1.78 -23.23
C ARG A 130 -0.34 1.60 -24.59
N ALA A 131 0.72 0.80 -24.66
CA ALA A 131 1.31 0.35 -25.92
C ALA A 131 1.00 -1.13 -26.13
N GLN A 132 0.47 -1.47 -27.31
CA GLN A 132 0.09 -2.83 -27.70
C GLN A 132 0.88 -3.26 -28.94
N PHE A 133 1.51 -4.42 -28.89
CA PHE A 133 2.28 -4.98 -30.00
C PHE A 133 2.36 -6.52 -29.93
N GLN A 134 2.82 -7.16 -31.00
CA GLN A 134 3.13 -8.59 -31.00
C GLN A 134 4.57 -8.78 -30.52
N ALA A 135 4.76 -9.53 -29.44
CA ALA A 135 6.07 -9.85 -28.90
C ALA A 135 6.47 -11.27 -29.28
N GLN A 136 7.66 -11.38 -29.86
CA GLN A 136 8.40 -12.63 -30.00
C GLN A 136 9.18 -12.92 -28.72
N LEU A 137 9.03 -14.13 -28.19
CA LEU A 137 9.65 -14.60 -26.96
C LEU A 137 10.66 -15.70 -27.26
N VAL A 138 11.84 -15.60 -26.66
CA VAL A 138 12.89 -16.61 -26.66
C VAL A 138 13.05 -17.11 -25.24
N LYS A 139 12.73 -18.39 -25.01
CA LYS A 139 12.71 -19.01 -23.66
C LYS A 139 11.78 -18.27 -22.68
N GLY A 140 10.64 -17.79 -23.19
CA GLY A 140 9.64 -17.09 -22.39
C GLY A 140 9.90 -15.60 -22.16
N GLU A 141 10.95 -15.01 -22.76
CA GLU A 141 11.23 -13.57 -22.63
C GLU A 141 11.50 -12.89 -23.98
N GLY A 142 11.11 -11.63 -24.10
CA GLY A 142 11.43 -10.77 -25.24
C GLY A 142 11.88 -9.38 -24.78
N THR A 143 12.94 -8.84 -25.38
CA THR A 143 13.45 -7.49 -25.06
C THR A 143 13.04 -6.48 -26.11
N TYR A 144 12.42 -5.40 -25.66
CA TYR A 144 11.97 -4.26 -26.46
C TYR A 144 12.36 -2.96 -25.76
N TYR A 145 12.11 -1.84 -26.43
CA TYR A 145 12.32 -0.51 -25.88
C TYR A 145 11.16 0.39 -26.29
N PHE A 146 10.85 1.38 -25.47
CA PHE A 146 10.13 2.56 -25.97
C PHE A 146 11.11 3.68 -26.28
N ALA A 147 10.79 4.47 -27.30
CA ALA A 147 11.58 5.62 -27.71
C ALA A 147 10.69 6.84 -27.86
N LEU A 148 11.26 8.01 -27.55
CA LEU A 148 10.60 9.30 -27.58
C LEU A 148 11.28 10.23 -28.58
N GLY A 149 10.62 11.34 -28.92
CA GLY A 149 11.20 12.43 -29.71
C GLY A 149 11.14 12.27 -31.23
N LYS A 150 10.62 11.15 -31.74
CA LYS A 150 10.25 10.97 -33.14
C LYS A 150 8.83 10.38 -33.20
N PRO A 151 7.96 10.86 -34.09
CA PRO A 151 6.65 10.27 -34.29
C PRO A 151 6.75 8.80 -34.73
N ARG A 152 5.82 7.98 -34.26
CA ARG A 152 5.61 6.60 -34.72
C ARG A 152 5.24 6.60 -36.20
N THR A 153 5.79 5.64 -36.92
CA THR A 153 5.60 5.43 -38.36
C THR A 153 5.00 4.06 -38.68
N ARG A 154 5.01 3.13 -37.73
CA ARG A 154 4.43 1.79 -37.85
C ARG A 154 3.25 1.61 -36.91
N ASP A 155 2.08 2.03 -37.35
CA ASP A 155 0.84 1.80 -36.63
C ASP A 155 0.27 0.40 -36.90
N MET A 156 -0.46 -0.12 -35.92
CA MET A 156 -1.36 -1.26 -36.08
C MET A 156 -2.69 -1.01 -35.35
N PRO A 157 -3.77 -1.74 -35.66
CA PRO A 157 -4.99 -1.69 -34.87
C PRO A 157 -4.75 -2.21 -33.44
N GLY A 158 -5.30 -1.51 -32.45
CA GLY A 158 -5.36 -1.98 -31.08
C GLY A 158 -6.37 -3.11 -30.88
N TRP A 159 -6.38 -3.69 -29.68
CA TRP A 159 -7.36 -4.70 -29.27
C TRP A 159 -7.79 -4.49 -27.81
N PRO A 160 -9.00 -4.94 -27.41
CA PRO A 160 -9.41 -4.92 -26.01
C PRO A 160 -8.48 -5.75 -25.13
N TYR A 161 -8.06 -5.22 -23.98
CA TYR A 161 -7.16 -5.92 -23.04
C TYR A 161 -7.73 -7.28 -22.59
N ALA A 162 -9.06 -7.39 -22.49
CA ALA A 162 -9.76 -8.64 -22.15
C ALA A 162 -9.45 -9.84 -23.11
N GLN A 163 -8.91 -9.57 -24.30
CA GLN A 163 -8.45 -10.61 -25.24
C GLN A 163 -7.06 -11.18 -24.89
N GLU A 164 -6.28 -10.51 -24.05
CA GLU A 164 -5.00 -11.00 -23.52
C GLU A 164 -5.17 -11.88 -22.28
N LEU A 165 -6.37 -11.85 -21.68
CA LEU A 165 -6.65 -12.53 -20.42
C LEU A 165 -6.96 -14.01 -20.59
N VAL A 166 -6.16 -14.85 -19.93
CA VAL A 166 -6.29 -16.31 -19.86
C VAL A 166 -6.44 -16.78 -18.41
N PRO A 167 -7.16 -17.87 -18.13
CA PRO A 167 -7.24 -18.41 -16.78
C PRO A 167 -5.87 -18.94 -16.32
N ASP A 168 -5.46 -18.58 -15.12
CA ASP A 168 -4.30 -19.15 -14.43
C ASP A 168 -4.64 -20.47 -13.71
N ALA A 169 -3.69 -20.96 -12.90
CA ALA A 169 -3.87 -22.18 -12.09
C ALA A 169 -4.97 -22.07 -11.02
N HIS A 170 -5.35 -20.85 -10.62
CA HIS A 170 -6.40 -20.55 -9.66
C HIS A 170 -7.74 -20.20 -10.33
N GLY A 171 -7.79 -20.18 -11.66
CA GLY A 171 -8.96 -19.79 -12.44
C GLY A 171 -9.21 -18.27 -12.45
N VAL A 172 -8.24 -17.48 -12.01
CA VAL A 172 -8.23 -16.02 -12.18
C VAL A 172 -7.82 -15.72 -13.61
N ARG A 173 -8.51 -14.79 -14.27
CA ARG A 173 -8.15 -14.38 -15.63
C ARG A 173 -7.05 -13.33 -15.54
N VAL A 174 -5.85 -13.67 -16.01
CA VAL A 174 -4.63 -12.84 -15.97
C VAL A 174 -4.06 -12.68 -17.37
N ALA A 175 -3.21 -11.69 -17.60
CA ALA A 175 -2.60 -11.52 -18.93
C ALA A 175 -1.69 -12.70 -19.27
N ALA A 176 -1.76 -13.25 -20.49
CA ALA A 176 -0.90 -14.36 -20.90
C ALA A 176 0.59 -13.99 -20.94
N ALA A 177 0.90 -12.72 -21.17
CA ALA A 177 2.21 -12.12 -21.08
C ALA A 177 2.14 -10.79 -20.34
N LEU A 178 3.19 -10.45 -19.60
CA LEU A 178 3.31 -9.19 -18.86
C LEU A 178 4.64 -8.53 -19.18
N ALA A 179 4.66 -7.21 -19.24
CA ALA A 179 5.86 -6.44 -19.54
C ALA A 179 6.38 -5.71 -18.31
N THR A 180 7.66 -5.89 -17.97
CA THR A 180 8.33 -5.12 -16.94
C THR A 180 9.09 -3.93 -17.53
N LEU A 181 9.12 -2.83 -16.79
CA LEU A 181 9.90 -1.63 -17.06
C LEU A 181 11.01 -1.46 -16.01
N GLU A 182 11.99 -0.63 -16.31
CA GLU A 182 13.06 -0.31 -15.37
C GLU A 182 12.53 0.45 -14.13
N PRO A 183 12.94 0.07 -12.90
CA PRO A 183 12.47 0.73 -11.68
C PRO A 183 12.88 2.20 -11.62
N THR A 184 13.98 2.59 -12.27
CA THR A 184 14.41 4.00 -12.39
C THR A 184 13.38 4.82 -13.16
N TRP A 185 12.82 4.28 -14.25
CA TRP A 185 11.76 4.92 -15.01
C TRP A 185 10.45 4.95 -14.23
N LEU A 186 10.06 3.81 -13.66
CA LEU A 186 8.82 3.68 -12.88
C LEU A 186 8.81 4.67 -11.69
N CYS A 187 9.89 4.76 -10.92
CA CYS A 187 9.99 5.72 -9.82
C CYS A 187 10.00 7.18 -10.32
N ALA A 188 10.72 7.48 -11.40
CA ALA A 188 10.76 8.83 -11.98
C ALA A 188 9.41 9.28 -12.53
N SER A 189 8.55 8.35 -12.96
CA SER A 189 7.22 8.66 -13.48
C SER A 189 6.24 9.21 -12.44
N LEU A 190 6.52 9.05 -11.15
CA LEU A 190 5.64 9.44 -10.03
C LEU A 190 4.25 8.76 -10.06
N ILE A 191 4.07 7.66 -10.80
CA ILE A 191 2.76 7.00 -10.91
C ILE A 191 2.23 6.51 -9.56
N ALA A 192 3.13 5.94 -8.73
CA ALA A 192 2.86 5.50 -7.37
C ALA A 192 3.34 6.52 -6.32
N GLY A 193 3.24 7.82 -6.66
CA GLY A 193 3.86 8.91 -5.91
C GLY A 193 5.38 8.93 -6.00
N PRO A 194 6.06 9.83 -5.27
CA PRO A 194 7.52 9.82 -5.16
C PRO A 194 8.02 8.49 -4.59
N GLN A 195 8.92 7.84 -5.32
CA GLN A 195 9.54 6.57 -4.94
C GLN A 195 11.03 6.63 -5.27
N VAL A 196 11.78 5.69 -4.72
CA VAL A 196 13.18 5.45 -5.09
C VAL A 196 13.36 3.99 -5.48
N PRO A 197 14.14 3.69 -6.53
CA PRO A 197 14.49 2.31 -6.87
C PRO A 197 15.12 1.64 -5.66
N ALA A 198 14.69 0.43 -5.36
CA ALA A 198 15.23 -0.36 -4.25
C ALA A 198 16.72 -0.63 -4.49
N ALA A 199 17.57 -0.15 -3.59
CA ALA A 199 18.99 -0.41 -3.69
C ALA A 199 19.30 -1.87 -3.33
N LYS A 200 20.37 -2.43 -3.90
CA LYS A 200 20.84 -3.77 -3.52
C LYS A 200 21.17 -3.79 -2.02
N GLY A 201 20.52 -4.68 -1.28
CA GLY A 201 20.72 -4.83 0.16
C GLY A 201 19.99 -3.80 1.03
N GLU A 202 19.08 -3.00 0.46
CA GLU A 202 18.22 -2.11 1.24
C GLU A 202 17.36 -2.91 2.24
N ALA A 203 17.39 -2.52 3.53
CA ALA A 203 16.73 -3.25 4.60
C ALA A 203 15.22 -3.41 4.39
N TYR A 204 14.52 -2.33 4.01
CA TYR A 204 13.08 -2.37 3.75
C TYR A 204 12.75 -3.28 2.55
N ALA A 205 13.49 -3.18 1.45
CA ALA A 205 13.29 -4.06 0.30
C ALA A 205 13.50 -5.55 0.65
N ASN A 206 14.52 -5.86 1.48
CA ASN A 206 14.75 -7.22 1.99
C ASN A 206 13.61 -7.69 2.91
N TYR A 207 13.06 -6.81 3.74
CA TYR A 207 11.90 -7.08 4.59
C TYR A 207 10.68 -7.45 3.74
N VAL A 208 10.33 -6.60 2.76
CA VAL A 208 9.21 -6.84 1.82
C VAL A 208 9.42 -8.14 1.05
N ALA A 209 10.64 -8.41 0.54
CA ALA A 209 10.97 -9.64 -0.15
C ALA A 209 10.79 -10.87 0.76
N THR A 210 11.20 -10.78 2.02
CA THR A 210 11.02 -11.87 2.97
C THR A 210 9.54 -12.12 3.27
N GLN A 211 8.72 -11.07 3.45
CA GLN A 211 7.28 -11.26 3.61
C GLN A 211 6.64 -11.84 2.34
N PHE A 212 7.14 -11.45 1.17
CA PHE A 212 6.62 -11.91 -0.11
C PHE A 212 6.77 -13.42 -0.31
N GLU A 213 7.76 -14.08 0.29
CA GLU A 213 7.91 -15.54 0.16
C GLU A 213 6.66 -16.30 0.60
N TRP A 214 5.97 -15.86 1.67
CA TRP A 214 4.68 -16.42 2.06
C TRP A 214 3.51 -15.65 1.45
N ALA A 215 3.62 -14.34 1.23
CA ALA A 215 2.53 -13.52 0.74
C ALA A 215 2.31 -13.65 -0.78
N ARG A 216 3.23 -14.25 -1.54
CA ARG A 216 3.13 -14.41 -3.00
C ARG A 216 1.95 -15.26 -3.41
N LYS A 217 1.60 -16.28 -2.61
CA LYS A 217 0.41 -17.10 -2.84
C LYS A 217 -0.84 -16.22 -2.80
N LEU A 218 -1.72 -16.35 -3.80
CA LEU A 218 -3.03 -15.71 -3.79
C LEU A 218 -3.85 -16.21 -2.58
N PRO A 219 -4.30 -15.32 -1.67
CA PRO A 219 -5.11 -15.71 -0.52
C PRO A 219 -6.59 -15.85 -0.93
N ALA A 220 -6.85 -16.81 -1.81
CA ALA A 220 -8.18 -17.04 -2.39
C ALA A 220 -9.20 -17.58 -1.39
N ASP A 221 -8.77 -18.05 -0.22
CA ASP A 221 -9.56 -18.67 0.86
C ASP A 221 -9.69 -17.79 2.12
N ASP A 222 -9.06 -16.62 2.15
CA ASP A 222 -9.11 -15.70 3.29
C ASP A 222 -9.47 -14.28 2.82
N HIS A 223 -10.74 -13.90 3.01
CA HIS A 223 -11.21 -12.56 2.68
C HIS A 223 -10.53 -11.47 3.52
N THR A 224 -10.09 -11.77 4.73
CA THR A 224 -9.47 -10.78 5.60
C THR A 224 -8.10 -10.34 5.09
N ALA A 225 -7.43 -11.18 4.29
CA ALA A 225 -6.14 -10.92 3.64
C ALA A 225 -6.19 -9.77 2.62
N TRP A 226 -7.38 -9.24 2.32
CA TRP A 226 -7.60 -8.14 1.38
C TRP A 226 -7.81 -6.78 2.07
N LEU A 227 -7.81 -6.75 3.40
CA LEU A 227 -7.73 -5.49 4.15
C LEU A 227 -6.41 -4.78 3.84
N PHE A 228 -6.46 -3.45 3.74
CA PHE A 228 -5.33 -2.55 3.43
C PHE A 228 -4.75 -2.71 2.02
N ASP A 229 -5.57 -3.02 1.03
CA ASP A 229 -5.22 -2.92 -0.40
C ASP A 229 -3.99 -3.74 -0.84
N ARG A 230 -4.21 -5.05 -0.98
CA ARG A 230 -3.21 -5.99 -1.48
C ARG A 230 -2.71 -5.66 -2.89
N PRO A 231 -3.57 -5.42 -3.91
CA PRO A 231 -3.08 -5.15 -5.27
C PRO A 231 -2.15 -3.94 -5.34
N SER A 232 -2.49 -2.81 -4.71
CA SER A 232 -1.63 -1.63 -4.73
C SER A 232 -0.30 -1.88 -4.01
N THR A 233 -0.30 -2.66 -2.93
CA THR A 233 0.93 -3.07 -2.23
C THR A 233 1.89 -3.79 -3.17
N LEU A 234 1.39 -4.74 -3.98
CA LEU A 234 2.19 -5.50 -4.92
C LEU A 234 2.67 -4.65 -6.11
N PHE A 235 1.81 -3.79 -6.67
CA PHE A 235 2.20 -2.85 -7.73
C PHE A 235 3.29 -1.89 -7.25
N LYS A 236 3.19 -1.36 -6.02
CA LYS A 236 4.21 -0.47 -5.43
C LYS A 236 5.54 -1.19 -5.20
N ALA A 237 5.51 -2.45 -4.77
CA ALA A 237 6.71 -3.29 -4.69
C ALA A 237 7.36 -3.50 -6.08
N TYR A 238 6.56 -3.73 -7.12
CA TYR A 238 7.02 -3.77 -8.50
C TYR A 238 7.65 -2.45 -8.95
N VAL A 239 6.99 -1.30 -8.73
CA VAL A 239 7.51 0.03 -9.13
C VAL A 239 8.93 0.27 -8.62
N ARG A 240 9.22 -0.11 -7.38
CA ARG A 240 10.55 0.10 -6.77
C ARG A 240 11.60 -0.89 -7.24
N THR A 241 11.22 -2.09 -7.68
CA THR A 241 12.16 -3.19 -7.89
C THR A 241 12.28 -3.65 -9.35
N GLY A 242 11.28 -3.37 -10.19
CA GLY A 242 11.16 -3.89 -11.55
C GLY A 242 10.99 -5.40 -11.63
N ARG A 243 10.77 -6.10 -10.51
CA ARG A 243 10.70 -7.57 -10.48
C ARG A 243 9.41 -8.08 -11.09
N PHE A 244 9.55 -9.04 -11.99
CA PHE A 244 8.43 -9.69 -12.67
C PHE A 244 7.48 -10.42 -11.71
N ASP A 245 7.99 -11.09 -10.68
CA ASP A 245 7.15 -11.85 -9.75
C ASP A 245 6.22 -10.97 -8.89
N TYR A 246 6.62 -9.74 -8.56
CA TYR A 246 5.72 -8.76 -7.96
C TYR A 246 4.63 -8.32 -8.93
N LEU A 247 4.97 -8.06 -10.20
CA LEU A 247 4.00 -7.67 -11.22
C LEU A 247 2.99 -8.79 -11.49
N GLN A 248 3.46 -10.04 -11.59
CA GLN A 248 2.62 -11.22 -11.73
C GLN A 248 1.62 -11.35 -10.58
N ALA A 249 2.10 -11.25 -9.33
CA ALA A 249 1.22 -11.33 -8.17
C ALA A 249 0.25 -10.14 -8.07
N ALA A 250 0.66 -8.96 -8.54
CA ALA A 250 -0.19 -7.77 -8.60
C ALA A 250 -1.33 -7.94 -9.62
N ASP A 251 -1.03 -8.43 -10.82
CA ASP A 251 -2.01 -8.72 -11.89
C ASP A 251 -3.04 -9.75 -11.41
N GLU A 252 -2.58 -10.88 -10.86
CA GLU A 252 -3.44 -11.92 -10.28
C GLU A 252 -4.31 -11.37 -9.14
N SER A 253 -3.71 -10.60 -8.23
CA SER A 253 -4.45 -10.02 -7.10
C SER A 253 -5.47 -8.97 -7.55
N TYR A 254 -5.14 -8.18 -8.57
CA TYR A 254 -6.03 -7.17 -9.14
C TYR A 254 -7.27 -7.81 -9.77
N HIS A 255 -7.10 -8.80 -10.64
CA HIS A 255 -8.23 -9.49 -11.27
C HIS A 255 -9.08 -10.26 -10.26
N PHE A 256 -8.46 -10.91 -9.27
CA PHE A 256 -9.22 -11.53 -8.18
C PHE A 256 -10.03 -10.48 -7.40
N TYR A 257 -9.40 -9.37 -7.03
CA TYR A 257 -10.07 -8.29 -6.30
C TYR A 257 -11.27 -7.72 -7.07
N MET A 258 -11.06 -7.34 -8.34
CA MET A 258 -12.06 -6.70 -9.18
C MET A 258 -13.24 -7.61 -9.51
N LYS A 259 -13.00 -8.93 -9.64
CA LYS A 259 -14.07 -9.94 -9.77
C LYS A 259 -15.11 -9.86 -8.66
N TYR A 260 -14.73 -9.43 -7.47
CA TYR A 260 -15.62 -9.33 -6.31
C TYR A 260 -16.15 -7.91 -6.07
N ILE A 261 -15.82 -6.92 -6.90
CA ILE A 261 -16.42 -5.59 -6.81
C ILE A 261 -17.82 -5.62 -7.44
N LYS A 262 -18.80 -5.25 -6.63
CA LYS A 262 -20.20 -5.22 -7.02
C LYS A 262 -20.46 -4.11 -8.02
N ARG A 263 -21.02 -4.45 -9.17
CA ARG A 263 -21.36 -3.47 -10.23
C ARG A 263 -22.80 -2.98 -10.17
N ASP A 264 -23.74 -3.76 -9.62
CA ASP A 264 -25.16 -3.44 -9.58
C ASP A 264 -25.59 -2.74 -8.27
N GLY A 265 -26.78 -2.16 -8.28
CA GLY A 265 -27.40 -1.52 -7.11
C GLY A 265 -26.91 -0.10 -6.82
N MET A 266 -27.58 0.55 -5.87
CA MET A 266 -27.21 1.90 -5.43
C MET A 266 -25.91 1.89 -4.60
N PRO A 267 -25.05 2.91 -4.69
CA PRO A 267 -23.77 2.97 -3.98
C PRO A 267 -23.88 3.39 -2.51
N PHE A 268 -24.89 2.87 -1.80
CA PHE A 268 -25.09 3.09 -0.37
C PHE A 268 -25.86 1.92 0.26
N SER A 269 -25.81 1.81 1.58
CA SER A 269 -26.51 0.78 2.34
C SER A 269 -28.03 0.81 2.06
N PRO A 270 -28.69 -0.34 1.85
CA PRO A 270 -28.17 -1.72 1.97
C PRO A 270 -27.65 -2.34 0.66
N PHE A 271 -27.65 -1.61 -0.46
CA PHE A 271 -27.35 -2.17 -1.79
C PHE A 271 -25.84 -2.26 -2.04
N CYS A 272 -25.12 -1.20 -1.69
CA CYS A 272 -23.65 -1.11 -1.70
C CYS A 272 -23.01 -1.50 -3.05
N GLY A 273 -23.54 -0.96 -4.15
CA GLY A 273 -22.84 -0.96 -5.44
C GLY A 273 -21.47 -0.27 -5.31
N GLY A 274 -20.45 -0.81 -5.99
CA GLY A 274 -19.04 -0.46 -5.77
C GLY A 274 -18.40 -1.15 -4.57
N GLY A 275 -19.17 -1.91 -3.80
CA GLY A 275 -18.72 -2.65 -2.63
C GLY A 275 -18.03 -3.98 -2.94
N TRP A 276 -17.19 -4.48 -2.03
CA TRP A 276 -16.49 -5.75 -2.21
C TRP A 276 -17.25 -6.93 -1.60
N THR A 277 -17.52 -7.96 -2.39
CA THR A 277 -18.48 -9.02 -2.06
C THR A 277 -17.87 -10.29 -1.48
N TYR A 278 -16.55 -10.45 -1.57
CA TYR A 278 -15.87 -11.60 -0.98
C TYR A 278 -15.93 -11.48 0.56
N GLY A 279 -16.42 -12.51 1.24
CA GLY A 279 -16.75 -12.43 2.67
C GLY A 279 -18.17 -11.94 2.99
N LYS A 280 -18.99 -11.58 1.99
CA LYS A 280 -20.40 -11.14 2.11
C LYS A 280 -20.63 -9.79 2.80
N GLU A 281 -19.64 -8.88 2.76
CA GLU A 281 -19.71 -7.56 3.41
C GLU A 281 -19.60 -6.41 2.38
N PRO A 282 -20.50 -6.31 1.37
CA PRO A 282 -20.38 -5.31 0.31
C PRO A 282 -20.43 -3.88 0.82
N CYS A 283 -21.04 -3.64 1.99
CA CYS A 283 -21.09 -2.33 2.59
C CYS A 283 -19.85 -2.00 3.42
N ASP A 284 -18.92 -2.93 3.67
CA ASP A 284 -17.69 -2.62 4.40
C ASP A 284 -16.67 -1.98 3.46
N VAL A 285 -16.69 -0.64 3.46
CA VAL A 285 -15.80 0.20 2.65
C VAL A 285 -14.32 -0.03 2.92
N LYS A 286 -13.94 -0.67 4.04
CA LYS A 286 -12.54 -1.01 4.32
C LYS A 286 -11.90 -1.87 3.22
N TYR A 287 -12.69 -2.54 2.38
CA TYR A 287 -12.24 -3.34 1.24
C TYR A 287 -12.39 -2.65 -0.12
N VAL A 288 -12.78 -1.38 -0.17
CA VAL A 288 -13.05 -0.64 -1.42
C VAL A 288 -11.86 0.26 -1.74
N TYR A 289 -11.12 -0.02 -2.81
CA TYR A 289 -9.89 0.68 -3.18
C TYR A 289 -9.92 1.06 -4.65
N VAL A 290 -9.59 2.31 -4.96
CA VAL A 290 -9.53 2.83 -6.34
C VAL A 290 -8.09 2.84 -6.89
N GLU A 291 -7.09 2.91 -6.01
CA GLU A 291 -5.67 2.91 -6.40
C GLU A 291 -5.25 1.69 -7.26
N PRO A 292 -5.76 0.46 -7.03
CA PRO A 292 -5.43 -0.68 -7.88
C PRO A 292 -5.78 -0.48 -9.34
N ILE A 293 -6.91 0.18 -9.61
CA ILE A 293 -7.39 0.47 -10.97
C ILE A 293 -6.43 1.44 -11.66
N LEU A 294 -6.05 2.51 -10.95
CA LEU A 294 -5.09 3.50 -11.45
C LEU A 294 -3.74 2.85 -11.78
N LEU A 295 -3.24 1.99 -10.90
CA LEU A 295 -1.94 1.32 -11.06
C LEU A 295 -1.97 0.26 -12.16
N ALA A 296 -3.03 -0.56 -12.26
CA ALA A 296 -3.18 -1.53 -13.34
C ALA A 296 -3.20 -0.83 -14.71
N LEU A 297 -4.04 0.21 -14.86
CA LEU A 297 -4.11 0.97 -16.12
C LEU A 297 -2.77 1.61 -16.50
N ALA A 298 -2.01 2.09 -15.52
CA ALA A 298 -0.74 2.76 -15.76
C ALA A 298 0.46 1.84 -15.98
N LEU A 299 0.44 0.62 -15.42
CA LEU A 299 1.58 -0.30 -15.39
C LEU A 299 1.41 -1.51 -16.33
N THR A 300 0.18 -1.92 -16.61
CA THR A 300 -0.12 -3.01 -17.57
C THR A 300 -0.95 -2.54 -18.76
N GLY A 301 -1.64 -1.40 -18.63
CA GLY A 301 -2.58 -0.93 -19.65
C GLY A 301 -3.98 -1.56 -19.53
N ASP A 302 -4.27 -2.20 -18.40
CA ASP A 302 -5.53 -2.88 -18.17
C ASP A 302 -6.69 -1.91 -17.90
N ASP A 303 -7.62 -1.83 -18.86
CA ASP A 303 -8.89 -1.13 -18.77
C ASP A 303 -10.11 -2.07 -18.74
N SER A 304 -9.89 -3.38 -18.58
CA SER A 304 -10.92 -4.40 -18.72
C SER A 304 -11.82 -4.56 -17.49
N GLU A 305 -11.32 -4.22 -16.31
CA GLU A 305 -12.00 -4.49 -15.04
C GLU A 305 -12.79 -3.29 -14.48
N HIS A 306 -12.74 -2.12 -15.12
CA HIS A 306 -13.40 -0.91 -14.62
C HIS A 306 -14.05 -0.07 -15.73
N ASP A 307 -14.95 0.81 -15.30
CA ASP A 307 -15.53 1.87 -16.12
C ASP A 307 -15.84 3.07 -15.20
N ALA A 308 -16.25 4.20 -15.80
CA ALA A 308 -16.55 5.41 -15.05
C ALA A 308 -17.70 5.23 -14.04
N GLU A 309 -18.67 4.37 -14.34
CA GLU A 309 -19.82 4.11 -13.46
C GLU A 309 -19.40 3.32 -12.22
N LEU A 310 -18.55 2.31 -12.38
CA LEU A 310 -18.01 1.53 -11.28
C LEU A 310 -17.18 2.42 -10.33
N VAL A 311 -16.27 3.23 -10.89
CA VAL A 311 -15.44 4.15 -10.10
C VAL A 311 -16.31 5.16 -9.34
N ASP A 312 -17.37 5.68 -9.96
CA ASP A 312 -18.33 6.57 -9.29
C ASP A 312 -19.02 5.87 -8.12
N LYS A 313 -19.48 4.64 -8.31
CA LYS A 313 -20.10 3.85 -7.23
C LYS A 313 -19.15 3.63 -6.07
N MET A 314 -17.89 3.27 -6.35
CA MET A 314 -16.86 3.09 -5.31
C MET A 314 -16.61 4.38 -4.52
N ALA A 315 -16.51 5.53 -5.21
CA ALA A 315 -16.31 6.83 -4.58
C ALA A 315 -17.53 7.29 -3.77
N ILE A 316 -18.75 7.11 -4.29
CA ILE A 316 -19.99 7.45 -3.58
C ILE A 316 -20.18 6.54 -2.35
N LEU A 317 -19.83 5.26 -2.44
CA LEU A 317 -19.91 4.35 -1.29
C LEU A 317 -18.98 4.81 -0.16
N TRP A 318 -17.78 5.29 -0.47
CA TRP A 318 -16.89 5.95 0.49
C TRP A 318 -17.42 7.28 1.02
N ARG A 319 -18.14 8.05 0.20
CA ARG A 319 -18.82 9.28 0.65
C ARG A 319 -19.86 8.99 1.72
N HIS A 320 -20.61 7.89 1.56
CA HIS A 320 -21.57 7.43 2.57
C HIS A 320 -20.95 6.52 3.65
N ASN A 321 -19.65 6.21 3.55
CA ASN A 321 -18.91 5.35 4.48
C ASN A 321 -19.50 3.93 4.63
N GLY A 322 -20.25 3.47 3.62
CA GLY A 322 -20.96 2.19 3.66
C GLY A 322 -21.90 2.04 4.87
N TRP A 323 -21.71 0.99 5.66
CA TRP A 323 -22.46 0.73 6.91
C TRP A 323 -21.99 1.54 8.12
N SER A 324 -20.89 2.29 8.00
CA SER A 324 -20.25 2.97 9.13
C SER A 324 -20.83 4.35 9.46
N GLY A 325 -21.90 4.77 8.78
CA GLY A 325 -22.54 6.08 8.93
C GLY A 325 -21.86 7.16 8.10
N GLU A 326 -22.61 8.17 7.65
CA GLU A 326 -22.15 9.16 6.66
C GLU A 326 -20.81 9.81 7.05
N ALA A 327 -19.88 9.90 6.08
CA ALA A 327 -18.61 10.58 6.31
C ALA A 327 -18.87 12.08 6.44
N GLY A 328 -18.22 12.72 7.42
CA GLY A 328 -18.48 14.13 7.72
C GLY A 328 -17.48 14.72 8.71
N PRO A 329 -17.67 15.99 9.10
CA PRO A 329 -16.89 16.61 10.15
C PRO A 329 -17.08 15.88 11.49
N TYR A 330 -16.03 15.84 12.29
CA TYR A 330 -16.08 15.32 13.67
C TYR A 330 -16.58 16.42 14.61
N THR A 331 -17.88 16.44 14.91
CA THR A 331 -18.56 17.54 15.60
C THR A 331 -18.89 17.28 17.06
N GLU A 332 -18.83 16.03 17.52
CA GLU A 332 -19.06 15.67 18.92
C GLU A 332 -18.18 14.48 19.39
N PRO A 333 -17.82 14.39 20.69
CA PRO A 333 -16.92 13.33 21.18
C PRO A 333 -17.47 11.91 21.04
N GLY A 334 -18.80 11.78 21.01
CA GLY A 334 -19.52 10.51 20.86
C GLY A 334 -19.77 10.10 19.40
N GLN A 335 -19.23 10.84 18.43
CA GLN A 335 -19.33 10.47 17.03
C GLN A 335 -18.37 9.32 16.70
N ARG A 336 -18.82 8.36 15.90
CA ARG A 336 -17.96 7.26 15.42
C ARG A 336 -16.90 7.81 14.48
N PHE A 337 -15.65 7.44 14.72
CA PHE A 337 -14.51 7.81 13.90
C PHE A 337 -13.46 6.72 14.00
N THR A 338 -12.88 6.35 12.86
CA THR A 338 -11.63 5.58 12.83
C THR A 338 -10.72 6.17 11.77
N GLU A 339 -9.44 6.12 12.04
CA GLU A 339 -8.40 6.67 11.19
C GLU A 339 -8.35 5.97 9.85
N ARG A 340 -8.61 4.65 9.85
CA ARG A 340 -8.74 3.83 8.65
C ARG A 340 -9.84 4.35 7.72
N LEU A 341 -11.05 4.61 8.23
CA LEU A 341 -12.16 5.09 7.39
C LEU A 341 -11.89 6.49 6.84
N ALA A 342 -11.32 7.36 7.68
CA ALA A 342 -10.94 8.71 7.29
C ALA A 342 -9.87 8.70 6.18
N GLY A 343 -8.78 7.97 6.41
CA GLY A 343 -7.62 7.89 5.52
C GLY A 343 -7.88 7.16 4.21
N LEU A 344 -8.36 5.91 4.27
CA LEU A 344 -8.61 5.12 3.07
C LEU A 344 -9.70 5.73 2.20
N GLY A 345 -10.73 6.35 2.79
CA GLY A 345 -11.74 7.06 2.02
C GLY A 345 -11.21 8.34 1.36
N LEU A 346 -10.26 9.05 1.99
CA LEU A 346 -9.56 10.16 1.34
C LEU A 346 -8.74 9.66 0.15
N LEU A 347 -8.00 8.58 0.35
CA LEU A 347 -7.15 7.96 -0.67
C LEU A 347 -7.97 7.44 -1.86
N ALA A 348 -9.08 6.73 -1.61
CA ALA A 348 -9.97 6.26 -2.67
C ALA A 348 -10.57 7.44 -3.48
N THR A 349 -10.95 8.52 -2.79
CA THR A 349 -11.52 9.71 -3.43
C THR A 349 -10.50 10.44 -4.31
N ILE A 350 -9.28 10.65 -3.83
CA ILE A 350 -8.25 11.34 -4.63
C ILE A 350 -7.78 10.48 -5.82
N ASN A 351 -7.67 9.16 -5.65
CA ASN A 351 -7.37 8.27 -6.77
C ASN A 351 -8.48 8.25 -7.82
N ALA A 352 -9.75 8.38 -7.42
CA ALA A 352 -10.85 8.54 -8.38
C ALA A 352 -10.71 9.83 -9.21
N TYR A 353 -10.23 10.93 -8.61
CA TYR A 353 -9.88 12.13 -9.36
C TYR A 353 -8.70 11.90 -10.31
N GLU A 354 -7.63 11.27 -9.85
CA GLU A 354 -6.44 10.99 -10.67
C GLU A 354 -6.75 10.08 -11.86
N LEU A 355 -7.69 9.14 -11.70
CA LEU A 355 -8.15 8.23 -12.75
C LEU A 355 -9.07 8.93 -13.77
N THR A 356 -10.02 9.75 -13.31
CA THR A 356 -11.12 10.25 -14.16
C THR A 356 -11.00 11.72 -14.56
N GLY A 357 -10.21 12.51 -13.83
CA GLY A 357 -10.16 13.97 -13.96
C GLY A 357 -11.41 14.71 -13.44
N SER A 358 -12.37 14.00 -12.85
CA SER A 358 -13.62 14.60 -12.38
C SER A 358 -13.42 15.48 -11.14
N THR A 359 -13.63 16.80 -11.29
CA THR A 359 -13.40 17.78 -10.21
C THR A 359 -14.30 17.56 -9.00
N ARG A 360 -15.43 16.86 -9.14
CA ARG A 360 -16.29 16.47 -8.02
C ARG A 360 -15.53 15.64 -6.97
N TYR A 361 -14.69 14.70 -7.39
CA TYR A 361 -13.88 13.91 -6.46
C TYR A 361 -12.80 14.77 -5.79
N LEU A 362 -12.20 15.72 -6.53
CA LEU A 362 -11.25 16.68 -5.98
C LEU A 362 -11.89 17.56 -4.90
N GLU A 363 -13.14 18.00 -5.11
CA GLU A 363 -13.91 18.76 -4.13
C GLU A 363 -14.21 17.94 -2.87
N TRP A 364 -14.62 16.68 -3.02
CA TRP A 364 -14.84 15.78 -1.88
C TRP A 364 -13.56 15.50 -1.08
N ALA A 365 -12.43 15.33 -1.76
CA ALA A 365 -11.13 15.18 -1.10
C ALA A 365 -10.77 16.44 -0.29
N ARG A 366 -10.94 17.63 -0.87
CA ARG A 366 -10.71 18.92 -0.19
C ARG A 366 -11.62 19.14 1.01
N GLU A 367 -12.87 18.71 0.93
CA GLU A 367 -13.83 18.76 2.03
C GLU A 367 -13.39 17.87 3.19
N ARG A 368 -13.00 16.63 2.91
CA ARG A 368 -12.49 15.69 3.92
C ARG A 368 -11.16 16.17 4.54
N VAL A 369 -10.28 16.81 3.78
CA VAL A 369 -9.10 17.50 4.32
C VAL A 369 -9.52 18.61 5.30
N GLY A 370 -10.58 19.36 4.97
CA GLY A 370 -11.15 20.36 5.88
C GLY A 370 -11.64 19.74 7.19
N TRP A 371 -12.40 18.65 7.12
CA TRP A 371 -12.88 17.93 8.29
C TRP A 371 -11.73 17.44 9.19
N LEU A 372 -10.69 16.85 8.61
CA LEU A 372 -9.52 16.37 9.34
C LEU A 372 -8.72 17.51 9.98
N TYR A 373 -8.60 18.64 9.28
CA TYR A 373 -7.92 19.82 9.79
C TYR A 373 -8.66 20.43 10.99
N ASP A 374 -9.99 20.50 10.91
CA ASP A 374 -10.80 21.00 12.02
C ASP A 374 -10.86 20.00 13.18
N HIS A 375 -10.90 18.69 12.93
CA HIS A 375 -10.85 17.66 13.97
C HIS A 375 -9.56 17.75 14.80
N GLN A 376 -8.41 17.90 14.15
CA GLN A 376 -7.12 17.99 14.84
C GLN A 376 -6.98 19.28 15.66
N ARG A 377 -7.48 20.42 15.14
CA ARG A 377 -7.26 21.75 15.77
C ARG A 377 -8.40 22.22 16.68
N ASN A 378 -9.63 21.80 16.40
CA ASN A 378 -10.86 22.26 17.03
C ASN A 378 -11.68 21.06 17.53
N ASN A 379 -11.03 20.07 18.13
CA ASN A 379 -11.69 18.86 18.62
C ASN A 379 -12.88 19.21 19.54
N PRO A 380 -14.06 18.60 19.34
CA PRO A 380 -15.26 18.91 20.12
C PRO A 380 -15.16 18.49 21.59
N ASP A 381 -14.17 17.69 21.99
CA ASP A 381 -13.95 17.24 23.37
C ASP A 381 -13.46 18.32 24.35
N LYS A 382 -13.01 19.47 23.83
CA LYS A 382 -12.48 20.61 24.61
C LYS A 382 -11.24 20.29 25.46
N LEU A 383 -10.49 19.24 25.11
CA LEU A 383 -9.24 18.83 25.79
C LEU A 383 -7.99 19.50 25.20
N GLY A 384 -8.18 20.44 24.27
CA GLY A 384 -7.10 21.15 23.59
C GLY A 384 -6.55 20.39 22.38
N ASN A 385 -5.73 21.09 21.60
CA ASN A 385 -5.04 20.54 20.43
C ASN A 385 -3.70 19.95 20.86
N ASP A 386 -3.52 18.66 20.64
CA ASP A 386 -2.25 17.97 20.88
C ASP A 386 -1.56 17.47 19.60
N GLY A 387 -2.20 17.66 18.44
CA GLY A 387 -1.73 17.20 17.14
C GLY A 387 -2.30 15.85 16.69
N SER A 388 -3.16 15.19 17.46
CA SER A 388 -3.83 13.93 17.07
C SER A 388 -5.23 14.16 16.48
N TRP A 389 -5.76 13.17 15.74
CA TRP A 389 -7.18 13.09 15.40
C TRP A 389 -7.97 12.42 16.54
N ARG A 390 -7.93 13.06 17.72
CA ARG A 390 -8.42 12.45 18.96
C ARG A 390 -9.88 11.99 18.86
N SER A 391 -10.14 10.73 19.13
CA SER A 391 -11.44 10.08 19.09
C SER A 391 -11.68 9.22 20.34
N SER A 392 -12.79 8.48 20.35
CA SER A 392 -13.24 7.62 21.45
C SER A 392 -12.66 6.22 21.29
N TRP A 393 -11.99 5.70 22.33
CA TRP A 393 -11.53 4.31 22.35
C TRP A 393 -12.71 3.34 22.25
N ASN A 394 -13.77 3.60 23.02
CA ASN A 394 -14.94 2.73 23.04
C ASN A 394 -15.57 2.60 21.65
N LEU A 395 -15.75 3.73 20.94
CA LEU A 395 -16.33 3.69 19.59
C LEU A 395 -15.36 3.15 18.54
N HIS A 396 -14.05 3.24 18.80
CA HIS A 396 -13.03 2.68 17.93
C HIS A 396 -13.08 1.14 17.94
N GLU A 397 -13.33 0.54 19.10
CA GLU A 397 -13.50 -0.90 19.30
C GLU A 397 -14.97 -1.37 19.25
N ASP A 398 -15.83 -0.62 18.55
CA ASP A 398 -17.25 -0.95 18.33
C ASP A 398 -18.10 -1.13 19.61
N ASP A 399 -17.67 -0.55 20.73
CA ASP A 399 -18.44 -0.44 21.98
C ASP A 399 -19.33 0.83 21.99
N SER A 400 -20.27 0.87 22.92
CA SER A 400 -21.12 2.04 23.17
C SER A 400 -20.32 3.19 23.77
N TRP A 401 -20.56 4.40 23.28
CA TRP A 401 -19.92 5.58 23.85
C TRP A 401 -20.38 5.81 25.30
N ASN A 402 -19.42 5.91 26.22
CA ASN A 402 -19.63 6.28 27.61
C ASN A 402 -18.56 7.28 28.06
N PRO A 403 -18.89 8.58 28.25
CA PRO A 403 -17.89 9.60 28.57
C PRO A 403 -17.16 9.37 29.91
N GLU A 404 -17.71 8.61 30.86
CA GLU A 404 -17.06 8.32 32.14
C GLU A 404 -15.97 7.25 32.02
N ARG A 405 -16.09 6.37 31.03
CA ARG A 405 -15.18 5.24 30.81
C ARG A 405 -14.29 5.40 29.59
N ASP A 406 -14.64 6.32 28.70
CA ASP A 406 -13.93 6.57 27.45
C ASP A 406 -12.48 6.99 27.69
N VAL A 407 -11.61 6.52 26.81
CA VAL A 407 -10.18 6.87 26.78
C VAL A 407 -9.94 7.68 25.52
N ARG A 408 -9.93 8.99 25.67
CA ARG A 408 -9.74 9.93 24.56
C ARG A 408 -8.32 9.83 24.00
N GLY A 409 -8.17 9.42 22.76
CA GLY A 409 -6.86 9.15 22.16
C GLY A 409 -6.96 8.92 20.67
N ASN A 410 -5.99 8.22 20.10
CA ASN A 410 -6.00 7.78 18.71
C ASN A 410 -5.13 6.53 18.57
N SER A 411 -5.35 5.75 17.52
CA SER A 411 -4.48 4.64 17.16
C SER A 411 -3.29 5.14 16.32
N PRO A 412 -2.04 5.06 16.81
CA PRO A 412 -0.86 5.48 16.06
C PRO A 412 -0.76 4.82 14.69
N TRP A 413 -0.88 3.50 14.62
CA TRP A 413 -0.69 2.77 13.37
C TRP A 413 -1.84 2.99 12.39
N MET A 414 -3.10 3.03 12.86
CA MET A 414 -4.20 3.33 11.94
C MET A 414 -4.13 4.77 11.41
N SER A 415 -3.53 5.70 12.16
CA SER A 415 -3.29 7.08 11.71
C SER A 415 -2.36 7.17 10.50
N GLU A 416 -1.55 6.12 10.22
CA GLU A 416 -0.80 6.04 8.96
C GLU A 416 -1.72 6.17 7.74
N ASN A 417 -2.92 5.57 7.78
CA ASN A 417 -3.87 5.66 6.67
C ASN A 417 -4.30 7.11 6.41
N ILE A 418 -4.45 7.92 7.47
CA ILE A 418 -4.74 9.36 7.32
C ILE A 418 -3.54 10.05 6.69
N ILE A 419 -2.32 9.82 7.21
CA ILE A 419 -1.13 10.46 6.68
C ILE A 419 -0.91 10.11 5.20
N ASP A 420 -1.19 8.87 4.80
CA ASP A 420 -1.07 8.46 3.41
C ASP A 420 -2.13 9.08 2.50
N GLY A 421 -3.40 9.08 2.92
CA GLY A 421 -4.45 9.82 2.21
C GLY A 421 -4.14 11.32 2.08
N LEU A 422 -3.60 11.93 3.14
CA LEU A 422 -3.15 13.31 3.16
C LEU A 422 -1.97 13.54 2.21
N TRP A 423 -0.97 12.67 2.24
CA TRP A 423 0.21 12.75 1.39
C TRP A 423 -0.16 12.72 -0.10
N HIS A 424 -0.96 11.74 -0.52
CA HIS A 424 -1.46 11.66 -1.90
C HIS A 424 -2.29 12.89 -2.27
N THR A 425 -3.15 13.37 -1.35
CA THR A 425 -3.95 14.57 -1.59
C THR A 425 -3.07 15.83 -1.71
N TRP A 426 -1.98 15.94 -0.95
CA TRP A 426 -1.04 17.06 -1.05
C TRP A 426 -0.28 17.07 -2.38
N LEU A 427 0.12 15.89 -2.89
CA LEU A 427 0.77 15.78 -4.21
C LEU A 427 -0.11 16.27 -5.37
N VAL A 428 -1.43 16.18 -5.19
CA VAL A 428 -2.44 16.62 -6.16
C VAL A 428 -2.85 18.08 -5.94
N THR A 429 -3.00 18.53 -4.70
CA THR A 429 -3.63 19.82 -4.38
C THR A 429 -2.68 20.92 -3.94
N GLY A 430 -1.51 20.55 -3.42
CA GLY A 430 -0.63 21.47 -2.71
C GLY A 430 -1.27 22.14 -1.48
N ASP A 431 -2.34 21.57 -0.91
CA ASP A 431 -3.06 22.17 0.21
C ASP A 431 -2.15 22.37 1.42
N LYS A 432 -1.93 23.64 1.80
CA LYS A 432 -0.98 24.03 2.85
C LYS A 432 -1.39 23.56 4.24
N ARG A 433 -2.65 23.19 4.46
CA ARG A 433 -3.13 22.60 5.71
C ARG A 433 -2.54 21.21 5.94
N ILE A 434 -2.20 20.50 4.87
CA ILE A 434 -1.73 19.11 4.97
C ILE A 434 -0.37 18.99 5.65
N PRO A 435 0.69 19.73 5.24
CA PRO A 435 1.95 19.75 5.97
C PRO A 435 1.80 20.10 7.46
N GLU A 436 0.88 21.03 7.80
CA GLU A 436 0.59 21.38 9.19
C GLU A 436 0.04 20.18 9.96
N MET A 437 -0.91 19.43 9.38
CA MET A 437 -1.49 18.25 10.02
C MET A 437 -0.45 17.14 10.23
N ILE A 438 0.35 16.85 9.22
CA ILE A 438 1.37 15.79 9.27
C ILE A 438 2.44 16.12 10.32
N THR A 439 2.94 17.36 10.34
CA THR A 439 3.92 17.78 11.36
C THR A 439 3.33 17.82 12.75
N ALA A 440 2.08 18.27 12.93
CA ALA A 440 1.39 18.23 14.21
C ALA A 440 1.27 16.79 14.75
N PHE A 441 0.93 15.84 13.88
CA PHE A 441 0.88 14.42 14.25
C PHE A 441 2.27 13.84 14.56
N GLY A 442 3.31 14.22 13.82
CA GLY A 442 4.69 13.83 14.16
C GLY A 442 5.11 14.30 15.57
N ARG A 443 4.77 15.54 15.94
CA ARG A 443 5.02 16.08 17.30
C ARG A 443 4.22 15.36 18.35
N TYR A 444 3.00 14.95 18.04
CA TYR A 444 2.17 14.14 18.90
C TYR A 444 2.82 12.77 19.14
N MET A 445 3.22 12.08 18.07
CA MET A 445 3.87 10.77 18.15
C MET A 445 5.12 10.80 19.03
N GLU A 446 6.01 11.78 18.85
CA GLU A 446 7.21 11.88 19.68
C GLU A 446 6.94 12.10 21.17
N ARG A 447 5.80 12.70 21.52
CA ARG A 447 5.44 12.95 22.92
C ARG A 447 4.63 11.84 23.56
N TYR A 448 3.74 11.20 22.80
CA TYR A 448 2.68 10.34 23.35
C TYR A 448 2.49 9.01 22.62
N GLY A 449 3.10 8.82 21.44
CA GLY A 449 2.85 7.67 20.58
C GLY A 449 3.66 6.42 20.90
N TRP A 450 4.76 6.55 21.66
CA TRP A 450 5.71 5.47 21.88
C TRP A 450 5.69 4.97 23.32
N ILE A 451 5.86 3.65 23.49
CA ILE A 451 6.12 3.06 24.81
C ILE A 451 7.60 3.28 25.15
N ASP A 452 7.87 3.73 26.38
CA ASP A 452 9.23 3.76 26.89
C ASP A 452 9.69 2.32 27.14
N VAL A 453 10.61 1.81 26.31
CA VAL A 453 11.09 0.43 26.43
C VAL A 453 11.74 0.12 27.79
N SER A 454 12.16 1.13 28.55
CA SER A 454 12.68 0.95 29.91
C SER A 454 11.60 0.64 30.95
N THR A 455 10.32 0.89 30.63
CA THR A 455 9.19 0.56 31.50
C THR A 455 8.64 -0.84 31.24
N ILE A 456 9.13 -1.53 30.21
CA ILE A 456 8.78 -2.93 29.92
C ILE A 456 9.49 -3.84 30.92
N VAL A 457 8.72 -4.63 31.67
CA VAL A 457 9.26 -5.53 32.70
C VAL A 457 9.41 -6.95 32.19
N GLN A 458 10.37 -7.68 32.75
CA GLN A 458 10.60 -9.08 32.39
C GLN A 458 9.34 -9.93 32.61
N GLY A 459 8.93 -10.67 31.57
CA GLY A 459 7.71 -11.49 31.59
C GLY A 459 6.45 -10.74 31.17
N HIS A 460 6.54 -9.46 30.84
CA HIS A 460 5.45 -8.63 30.35
C HIS A 460 5.95 -7.68 29.25
N ASP A 461 6.36 -8.28 28.12
CA ASP A 461 6.87 -7.57 26.96
C ASP A 461 5.86 -7.68 25.81
N TRP A 462 5.20 -6.57 25.49
CA TRP A 462 4.19 -6.51 24.44
C TRP A 462 4.78 -6.65 23.03
N ARG A 463 6.10 -6.63 22.88
CA ARG A 463 6.75 -6.76 21.57
C ARG A 463 6.73 -8.18 21.05
N ASN A 464 6.80 -8.30 19.73
CA ASN A 464 7.14 -9.57 19.10
C ASN A 464 8.55 -9.99 19.57
N PRO A 465 8.76 -11.29 19.89
CA PRO A 465 10.09 -11.78 20.28
C PRO A 465 11.19 -11.47 19.26
N CYS A 466 10.85 -11.43 17.97
CA CYS A 466 11.78 -11.12 16.88
C CYS A 466 12.28 -9.66 16.89
N SER A 467 11.60 -8.73 17.55
CA SER A 467 12.01 -7.31 17.59
C SER A 467 13.21 -7.05 18.48
N GLY A 468 13.51 -7.99 19.39
CA GLY A 468 14.62 -7.91 20.32
C GLY A 468 14.45 -6.84 21.40
N SER A 469 15.36 -6.84 22.37
CA SER A 469 15.26 -5.99 23.57
C SER A 469 15.34 -4.49 23.30
N ASN A 470 15.91 -4.08 22.16
CA ASN A 470 16.02 -2.68 21.74
C ASN A 470 14.96 -2.28 20.70
N GLY A 471 14.06 -3.20 20.32
CA GLY A 471 12.99 -2.93 19.37
C GLY A 471 12.06 -1.84 19.89
N GLN A 472 11.74 -0.87 19.03
CA GLN A 472 10.74 0.14 19.33
C GLN A 472 9.35 -0.48 19.43
N ILE A 473 8.42 0.22 20.06
CA ILE A 473 7.00 -0.15 20.08
C ILE A 473 6.17 1.11 20.26
N ALA A 474 5.21 1.31 19.36
CA ALA A 474 4.15 2.29 19.55
C ALA A 474 3.05 1.70 20.42
N TRP A 475 2.30 2.57 21.11
CA TRP A 475 1.05 2.16 21.74
C TRP A 475 0.05 1.68 20.66
N TYR A 476 -0.76 0.67 20.98
CA TYR A 476 -1.94 0.34 20.16
C TYR A 476 -2.93 1.50 20.13
N TRP A 477 -3.15 2.09 21.31
CA TRP A 477 -3.91 3.31 21.55
C TRP A 477 -3.07 4.31 22.33
N SER A 478 -2.84 5.49 21.76
CA SER A 478 -2.06 6.55 22.39
C SER A 478 -2.97 7.67 22.89
N SER A 479 -2.56 8.37 23.95
CA SER A 479 -3.32 9.50 24.47
C SER A 479 -2.41 10.49 25.21
N SER A 480 -2.66 11.79 25.01
CA SER A 480 -2.09 12.86 25.85
C SER A 480 -2.86 13.09 27.16
N GLN A 481 -3.98 12.39 27.36
CA GLN A 481 -4.94 12.61 28.45
C GLN A 481 -5.02 11.41 29.40
N ALA A 482 -4.78 10.20 28.89
CA ALA A 482 -4.83 8.98 29.68
C ALA A 482 -3.59 8.82 30.55
N SER A 483 -3.75 8.21 31.72
CA SER A 483 -2.61 7.78 32.52
C SER A 483 -1.93 6.57 31.87
N HIS A 484 -0.63 6.39 32.14
CA HIS A 484 0.10 5.20 31.70
C HIS A 484 -0.61 3.90 32.09
N LYS A 485 -1.20 3.83 33.30
CA LYS A 485 -1.97 2.65 33.71
C LYS A 485 -3.12 2.34 32.75
N LYS A 486 -3.91 3.36 32.35
CA LYS A 486 -5.03 3.15 31.42
C LYS A 486 -4.54 2.70 30.04
N LEU A 487 -3.41 3.24 29.57
CA LEU A 487 -2.82 2.83 28.29
C LEU A 487 -2.28 1.40 28.35
N ALA A 488 -1.59 1.04 29.44
CA ALA A 488 -1.13 -0.32 29.68
C ALA A 488 -2.29 -1.31 29.78
N ASP A 489 -3.39 -0.95 30.45
CA ASP A 489 -4.59 -1.80 30.53
C ASP A 489 -5.20 -2.06 29.13
N ILE A 490 -5.12 -1.09 28.20
CA ILE A 490 -5.53 -1.26 26.79
C ILE A 490 -4.50 -2.11 26.01
N GLU A 491 -3.21 -1.86 26.23
CA GLU A 491 -2.16 -2.63 25.58
C GLU A 491 -2.23 -4.12 25.97
N ASP A 492 -2.57 -4.41 27.23
CA ASP A 492 -2.77 -5.75 27.76
C ASP A 492 -3.95 -6.49 27.13
N SER A 493 -5.01 -5.76 26.75
CA SER A 493 -6.21 -6.36 26.16
C SER A 493 -6.09 -6.54 24.66
N ASP A 494 -5.60 -5.53 23.94
CA ASP A 494 -5.72 -5.44 22.49
C ASP A 494 -4.39 -5.12 21.77
N GLY A 495 -3.37 -4.66 22.51
CA GLY A 495 -2.11 -4.14 21.95
C GLY A 495 -0.94 -5.12 21.93
N TRP A 496 -1.15 -6.40 22.25
CA TRP A 496 -0.07 -7.38 22.09
C TRP A 496 0.46 -7.36 20.66
N TYR A 497 1.78 -7.23 20.54
CA TYR A 497 2.50 -7.19 19.29
C TYR A 497 2.24 -5.92 18.45
N SER A 498 1.91 -4.79 19.08
CA SER A 498 1.80 -3.47 18.42
C SER A 498 3.05 -3.07 17.63
N ASP A 499 4.22 -3.59 18.01
CA ASP A 499 5.46 -3.38 17.25
C ASP A 499 5.45 -4.04 15.85
N ALA A 500 4.53 -4.97 15.58
CA ALA A 500 4.27 -5.48 14.24
C ALA A 500 3.82 -4.37 13.27
N HIS A 501 3.32 -3.25 13.80
CA HIS A 501 2.87 -2.06 13.08
C HIS A 501 3.94 -0.95 12.96
N ASN A 502 5.16 -1.20 13.43
CA ASN A 502 6.22 -0.18 13.36
C ASN A 502 6.73 0.04 11.92
N VAL A 503 6.52 -0.92 11.02
CA VAL A 503 7.03 -0.87 9.63
C VAL A 503 6.35 0.27 8.88
N GLU A 504 5.03 0.38 8.99
CA GLU A 504 4.24 1.45 8.41
C GLU A 504 4.38 2.77 9.15
N LEU A 505 4.65 2.75 10.47
CA LEU A 505 4.87 3.97 11.26
C LEU A 505 6.14 4.75 10.86
N VAL A 506 7.04 4.17 10.07
CA VAL A 506 8.14 4.93 9.46
C VAL A 506 7.61 6.02 8.52
N MET A 507 6.50 5.76 7.82
CA MET A 507 5.93 6.71 6.86
C MET A 507 5.45 8.01 7.54
N PRO A 508 4.61 7.98 8.60
CA PRO A 508 4.24 9.18 9.34
C PRO A 508 5.41 10.00 9.86
N MET A 509 6.43 9.34 10.44
CA MET A 509 7.58 10.03 10.99
C MET A 509 8.48 10.64 9.89
N ALA A 510 8.67 9.92 8.79
CA ALA A 510 9.44 10.42 7.65
C ALA A 510 8.73 11.57 6.91
N ALA A 511 7.40 11.50 6.78
CA ALA A 511 6.60 12.58 6.23
C ALA A 511 6.65 13.82 7.13
N ALA A 512 6.56 13.66 8.45
CA ALA A 512 6.74 14.75 9.41
C ALA A 512 8.13 15.37 9.30
N TYR A 513 9.18 14.55 9.23
CA TYR A 513 10.57 15.01 9.02
C TYR A 513 10.72 15.84 7.74
N TYR A 514 10.13 15.38 6.64
CA TYR A 514 10.18 16.07 5.35
C TYR A 514 9.54 17.48 5.38
N PHE A 515 8.49 17.68 6.18
CA PHE A 515 7.81 18.97 6.32
C PHE A 515 8.29 19.84 7.50
N GLU A 516 8.96 19.24 8.50
CA GLU A 516 9.38 19.93 9.72
C GLU A 516 10.55 20.87 9.49
N ARG A 517 10.42 22.10 9.99
CA ARG A 517 11.43 23.16 9.84
C ARG A 517 12.11 23.51 11.16
N ASP A 518 11.55 23.09 12.30
CA ASP A 518 12.21 23.24 13.59
C ASP A 518 13.37 22.22 13.72
N PRO A 519 14.62 22.68 13.82
CA PRO A 519 15.78 21.78 13.88
C PRO A 519 15.74 20.79 15.05
N ALA A 520 15.16 21.18 16.20
CA ALA A 520 15.08 20.30 17.36
C ALA A 520 14.06 19.17 17.12
N GLN A 521 12.92 19.50 16.51
CA GLN A 521 11.91 18.49 16.13
C GLN A 521 12.43 17.58 15.02
N SER A 522 13.08 18.14 13.99
CA SER A 522 13.70 17.34 12.93
C SER A 522 14.75 16.37 13.48
N ALA A 523 15.56 16.79 14.47
CA ALA A 523 16.52 15.91 15.13
C ALA A 523 15.83 14.79 15.93
N ALA A 524 14.73 15.09 16.63
CA ALA A 524 13.93 14.08 17.34
C ALA A 524 13.34 13.05 16.37
N TYR A 525 12.71 13.49 15.28
CA TYR A 525 12.18 12.59 14.25
C TYR A 525 13.27 11.76 13.61
N ARG A 526 14.44 12.34 13.33
CA ARG A 526 15.56 11.58 12.77
C ARG A 526 15.97 10.44 13.70
N LYS A 527 16.12 10.73 14.99
CA LYS A 527 16.42 9.71 16.01
C LYS A 527 15.34 8.63 16.05
N ARG A 528 14.06 9.01 15.97
CA ARG A 528 12.94 8.07 15.93
C ARG A 528 12.98 7.17 14.70
N ILE A 529 13.18 7.75 13.53
CA ILE A 529 13.28 7.04 12.25
C ILE A 529 14.44 6.04 12.29
N ASP A 530 15.62 6.46 12.76
CA ASP A 530 16.77 5.58 12.88
C ASP A 530 16.45 4.40 13.82
N ALA A 531 15.74 4.64 14.93
CA ALA A 531 15.27 3.57 15.81
C ALA A 531 14.20 2.67 15.17
N LEU A 532 13.28 3.22 14.38
CA LEU A 532 12.25 2.42 13.69
C LEU A 532 12.83 1.58 12.56
N SER A 533 13.99 1.94 12.00
CA SER A 533 14.63 1.16 10.94
C SER A 533 14.94 -0.28 11.36
N THR A 534 15.02 -0.56 12.67
CA THR A 534 15.16 -1.92 13.21
C THR A 534 13.91 -2.79 13.01
N SER A 535 12.74 -2.20 12.71
CA SER A 535 11.50 -2.93 12.40
C SER A 535 11.58 -3.67 11.06
N TYR A 536 12.52 -3.30 10.18
CA TYR A 536 12.84 -4.03 8.95
C TYR A 536 13.65 -5.31 9.21
N ASN A 537 13.31 -6.01 10.29
CA ASN A 537 13.90 -7.29 10.68
C ASN A 537 13.28 -8.42 9.84
N THR A 538 14.12 -9.15 9.10
CA THR A 538 13.70 -10.28 8.27
C THR A 538 13.17 -11.47 9.07
N GLU A 539 13.56 -11.65 10.34
CA GLU A 539 12.95 -12.65 11.22
C GLU A 539 11.49 -12.28 11.51
N CYS A 540 11.21 -10.99 11.79
CA CYS A 540 9.84 -10.52 11.96
C CYS A 540 9.02 -10.58 10.67
N ALA A 541 9.67 -10.45 9.50
CA ALA A 541 9.02 -10.60 8.20
C ALA A 541 8.53 -12.03 7.94
N GLN A 542 9.06 -13.05 8.62
CA GLN A 542 8.65 -14.45 8.41
C GLN A 542 7.31 -14.80 9.08
N ILE A 543 6.84 -13.97 10.02
CA ILE A 543 5.57 -14.16 10.74
C ILE A 543 4.41 -13.98 9.74
N SER A 544 3.68 -15.07 9.48
CA SER A 544 2.70 -15.19 8.39
C SER A 544 1.29 -15.58 8.84
N GLU A 545 1.02 -15.60 10.15
CA GLU A 545 -0.26 -16.03 10.73
C GLU A 545 -1.40 -15.07 10.38
N THR A 546 -1.09 -13.81 10.13
CA THR A 546 -2.05 -12.78 9.71
C THR A 546 -1.73 -12.27 8.32
N LEU A 547 -2.38 -12.81 7.29
CA LEU A 547 -2.02 -12.57 5.89
C LEU A 547 -2.10 -11.09 5.47
N ARG A 548 -3.11 -10.36 5.98
CA ARG A 548 -3.25 -8.90 5.76
C ARG A 548 -2.10 -8.07 6.30
N ARG A 549 -1.21 -8.66 7.12
CA ARG A 549 0.03 -8.02 7.57
C ARG A 549 0.92 -7.57 6.43
N PHE A 550 0.95 -8.35 5.35
CA PHE A 550 1.69 -7.97 4.16
C PHE A 550 1.23 -6.61 3.62
N ASN A 551 -0.07 -6.34 3.66
CA ASN A 551 -0.63 -5.14 3.07
C ASN A 551 -0.41 -3.93 3.98
N TRP A 552 -0.81 -3.99 5.26
CA TRP A 552 -0.68 -2.82 6.14
C TRP A 552 0.78 -2.40 6.34
N ASN A 553 1.73 -3.35 6.38
CA ASN A 553 3.14 -3.05 6.53
C ASN A 553 3.71 -2.30 5.31
N ASN A 554 3.21 -2.57 4.10
CA ASN A 554 3.95 -2.27 2.88
C ASN A 554 3.21 -1.36 1.89
N ARG A 555 1.90 -1.14 2.05
CA ARG A 555 1.06 -0.31 1.16
C ARG A 555 1.57 1.14 1.07
N GLY A 556 1.76 1.78 2.22
CA GLY A 556 2.24 3.16 2.33
C GLY A 556 3.72 3.28 2.66
N ALA A 557 4.35 2.28 3.28
CA ALA A 557 5.71 2.39 3.80
C ALA A 557 6.81 2.59 2.73
N GLY A 558 6.55 2.21 1.48
CA GLY A 558 7.51 2.34 0.38
C GLY A 558 8.02 3.78 0.17
N VAL A 559 7.14 4.79 0.30
CA VAL A 559 7.50 6.20 0.12
C VAL A 559 8.43 6.73 1.20
N ALA A 560 8.46 6.09 2.37
CA ALA A 560 9.40 6.47 3.43
C ALA A 560 10.83 6.48 2.92
N MET A 561 11.20 5.52 2.07
CA MET A 561 12.56 5.46 1.52
C MET A 561 12.90 6.66 0.64
N TRP A 562 11.90 7.28 -0.01
CA TRP A 562 12.08 8.54 -0.72
C TRP A 562 12.22 9.73 0.25
N PHE A 563 11.36 9.81 1.28
CA PHE A 563 11.44 10.86 2.30
C PHE A 563 12.80 10.89 3.01
N LEU A 564 13.37 9.72 3.31
CA LEU A 564 14.65 9.60 4.01
C LEU A 564 15.85 10.11 3.20
N GLN A 565 15.69 10.32 1.89
CA GLN A 565 16.70 10.94 1.04
C GLN A 565 16.52 12.47 0.94
N GLN A 566 15.44 13.02 1.49
CA GLN A 566 15.16 14.45 1.45
C GLN A 566 15.72 15.15 2.70
N PRO A 567 16.22 16.39 2.56
CA PRO A 567 16.52 17.23 3.72
C PRO A 567 15.25 17.54 4.54
N PRO A 568 15.37 17.76 5.86
CA PRO A 568 14.23 18.16 6.68
C PRO A 568 13.67 19.50 6.21
N GLY A 569 12.35 19.64 6.23
CA GLY A 569 11.66 20.87 5.86
C GLY A 569 11.64 21.17 4.35
N SER A 570 12.28 20.36 3.52
CA SER A 570 12.29 20.53 2.05
C SER A 570 10.90 20.44 1.42
N GLY A 571 9.95 19.78 2.10
CA GLY A 571 8.56 19.73 1.70
C GLY A 571 7.84 21.07 1.67
N ALA A 572 8.27 22.04 2.49
CA ALA A 572 7.66 23.37 2.56
C ALA A 572 7.88 24.19 1.27
N THR A 573 8.89 23.86 0.48
CA THR A 573 9.24 24.54 -0.78
C THR A 573 9.25 23.59 -1.97
N SER A 574 8.68 22.39 -1.82
CA SER A 574 8.81 21.34 -2.81
C SER A 574 8.08 21.68 -4.11
N PRO A 575 8.74 21.52 -5.28
CA PRO A 575 8.07 21.68 -6.56
C PRO A 575 7.03 20.58 -6.82
N LEU A 576 7.03 19.48 -6.04
CA LEU A 576 6.07 18.40 -6.19
C LEU A 576 4.63 18.83 -5.91
N ALA A 577 4.42 19.90 -5.13
CA ALA A 577 3.11 20.44 -4.81
C ALA A 577 2.68 21.59 -5.73
N GLN A 578 3.43 21.88 -6.80
CA GLN A 578 3.03 22.92 -7.75
C GLN A 578 1.80 22.45 -8.53
N THR A 579 0.67 23.09 -8.23
CA THR A 579 -0.56 23.01 -9.01
C THR A 579 -0.41 23.84 -10.28
N ALA A 580 -1.02 23.39 -11.37
CA ALA A 580 -1.34 24.32 -12.44
C ALA A 580 -2.42 25.27 -11.91
N HIS A 581 -2.15 26.57 -11.97
CA HIS A 581 -3.11 27.63 -11.65
C HIS A 581 -4.30 27.62 -12.60
#